data_AF-A0A2R3J5P0-F1
#
_entry.id   AF-A0A2R3J5P0-F1
#
_cell.length_a   1.000
_cell.length_b   1.000
_cell.length_c   1.000
_cell.angle_alpha   90.00
_cell.angle_beta   90.00
_cell.angle_gamma   90.00
#
_symmetry.space_group_name_H-M   'P 1'
#
loop_
_entity.id
_entity.type
_entity.pdbx_description
1 polymer ?
#
loop_
_entity_poly.entity_id
_entity_poly.type
_entity_poly.pdbx_seq_one_letter_code
_entity_poly.pdbx_strand_id
1 'polypeptide(L)'
;MITSSESCPVWQRYLEIVAEAGAMPNHIPDKSSLYHRLRAGKQPLVLPPPLSHSYPWYDVVESQKIFAPLDGPVAYELLTEDEPLVDAVWIDQTPWLVVERLNNSEMIVSQPGWLDLGFRWRYWHKPTRADQSEACMIAHYDRSVGRITTSAQLDLECRYQAEQWKAHLEIAASSFSNEVKLMGIDPDLKDSENTLRGRMNRAAAQMRLDRAVRDAQTRAEKGLPSVPSDAEVKAYAQRYRTSLLEGSFQELDGWLYVDGWALQRISPEKLGPEHYLPGAPASQPQVSLED
;
A
#
# COMPACT_ATOMS: atom_id res chain seq x y z
N MET A 1 2.43 32.47 -28.88
CA MET A 1 1.60 31.30 -29.23
C MET A 1 0.93 30.84 -27.94
N ILE A 2 -0.34 31.20 -27.78
CA ILE A 2 -1.17 30.77 -26.64
C ILE A 2 -1.40 29.28 -26.82
N THR A 3 -0.91 28.45 -25.89
CA THR A 3 -1.18 27.01 -25.94
C THR A 3 -2.67 26.80 -25.66
N SER A 4 -3.32 25.82 -26.29
CA SER A 4 -4.79 25.58 -26.19
C SER A 4 -5.31 25.38 -24.75
N SER A 5 -4.42 25.24 -23.76
CA SER A 5 -4.74 25.19 -22.33
C SER A 5 -5.15 26.55 -21.74
N GLU A 6 -4.56 27.66 -22.21
CA GLU A 6 -4.75 29.00 -21.61
C GLU A 6 -6.14 29.60 -21.87
N SER A 7 -6.82 29.15 -22.93
CA SER A 7 -8.19 29.56 -23.28
C SER A 7 -9.28 28.63 -22.70
N CYS A 8 -8.90 27.61 -21.92
CA CYS A 8 -9.86 26.68 -21.34
C CYS A 8 -10.48 27.29 -20.07
N PRO A 9 -11.83 27.42 -19.97
CA PRO A 9 -12.49 27.93 -18.76
C PRO A 9 -12.12 27.16 -17.48
N VAL A 10 -11.87 25.85 -17.61
CA VAL A 10 -11.41 25.00 -16.49
C VAL A 10 -10.03 25.41 -15.99
N TRP A 11 -9.11 25.75 -16.91
CA TRP A 11 -7.76 26.16 -16.57
C TRP A 11 -7.74 27.54 -15.90
N GLN A 12 -8.55 28.48 -16.40
CA GLN A 12 -8.73 29.79 -15.77
C GLN A 12 -9.25 29.64 -14.34
N ARG A 13 -10.30 28.83 -14.15
CA ARG A 13 -10.84 28.57 -12.80
C ARG A 13 -9.82 27.91 -11.87
N TYR A 14 -9.02 26.98 -12.39
CA TYR A 14 -7.92 26.39 -11.63
C TYR A 14 -6.89 27.43 -11.17
N LEU A 15 -6.46 28.32 -12.07
CA LEU A 15 -5.51 29.39 -11.75
C LEU A 15 -6.05 30.35 -10.69
N GLU A 16 -7.33 30.72 -10.77
CA GLU A 16 -8.00 31.55 -9.76
C GLU A 16 -7.94 30.90 -8.38
N ILE A 17 -8.36 29.63 -8.26
CA ILE A 17 -8.39 28.91 -6.98
C ILE A 17 -6.98 28.77 -6.39
N VAL A 18 -5.99 28.45 -7.22
CA VAL A 18 -4.60 28.31 -6.78
C VAL A 18 -4.04 29.65 -6.29
N ALA A 19 -4.32 30.74 -7.00
CA ALA A 19 -3.89 32.08 -6.62
C ALA A 19 -4.57 32.55 -5.32
N GLU A 20 -5.88 32.31 -5.16
CA GLU A 20 -6.62 32.62 -3.93
C GLU A 20 -6.06 31.86 -2.72
N ALA A 21 -5.61 30.62 -2.91
CA ALA A 21 -4.95 29.82 -1.88
C ALA A 21 -3.48 30.24 -1.61
N GLY A 22 -2.95 31.25 -2.32
CA GLY A 22 -1.55 31.68 -2.21
C GLY A 22 -0.54 30.63 -2.69
N ALA A 23 -0.99 29.66 -3.51
CA ALA A 23 -0.17 28.56 -4.01
C ALA A 23 0.36 28.85 -5.41
N MET A 24 1.34 28.05 -5.85
CA MET A 24 1.85 28.09 -7.21
C MET A 24 1.17 27.03 -8.08
N PRO A 25 0.77 27.37 -9.31
CA PRO A 25 0.17 26.38 -10.21
C PRO A 25 1.19 25.32 -10.58
N ASN A 26 0.74 24.07 -10.66
CA ASN A 26 1.56 22.98 -11.14
C ASN A 26 2.10 23.27 -12.56
N HIS A 27 3.42 23.13 -12.73
CA HIS A 27 4.11 23.31 -14.00
C HIS A 27 3.63 22.34 -15.09
N ILE A 28 3.02 21.21 -14.70
CA ILE A 28 2.31 20.31 -15.61
C ILE A 28 0.85 20.21 -15.13
N PRO A 29 -0.11 20.85 -15.81
CA PRO A 29 -1.53 20.86 -15.42
C PRO A 29 -2.10 19.46 -15.18
N ASP A 30 -1.79 18.51 -16.06
CA ASP A 30 -2.27 17.12 -15.98
C ASP A 30 -1.63 16.31 -14.83
N LYS A 31 -0.77 16.91 -14.01
CA LYS A 31 -0.33 16.33 -12.74
C LYS A 31 -1.07 16.92 -11.53
N SER A 32 -1.94 17.91 -11.73
CA SER A 32 -2.73 18.52 -10.67
C SER A 32 -4.05 17.76 -10.46
N SER A 33 -4.22 17.16 -9.28
CA SER A 33 -5.48 16.50 -8.91
C SER A 33 -6.66 17.47 -8.86
N LEU A 34 -6.43 18.74 -8.47
CA LEU A 34 -7.45 19.78 -8.51
C LEU A 34 -7.87 20.08 -9.95
N TYR A 35 -6.92 20.20 -10.87
CA TYR A 35 -7.22 20.43 -12.28
C TYR A 35 -8.03 19.26 -12.89
N HIS A 36 -7.63 18.02 -12.62
CA HIS A 36 -8.40 16.83 -13.02
C HIS A 36 -9.81 16.81 -12.44
N ARG A 37 -9.97 17.17 -11.16
CA ARG A 37 -11.26 17.28 -10.51
C ARG A 37 -12.18 18.28 -11.22
N LEU A 38 -11.66 19.47 -11.52
CA LEU A 38 -12.42 20.51 -12.23
C LEU A 38 -12.77 20.06 -13.66
N ARG A 39 -11.84 19.41 -14.38
CA ARG A 39 -12.10 18.83 -15.71
C ARG A 39 -13.18 17.75 -15.68
N ALA A 40 -13.27 16.98 -14.61
CA ALA A 40 -14.33 15.99 -14.39
C ALA A 40 -15.68 16.61 -13.98
N GLY A 41 -15.79 17.94 -13.98
CA GLY A 41 -17.01 18.64 -13.63
C GLY A 41 -17.34 18.59 -12.13
N LYS A 42 -16.35 18.34 -11.27
CA LYS A 42 -16.54 18.37 -9.81
C LYS A 42 -16.15 19.74 -9.24
N GLN A 43 -16.93 20.22 -8.27
CA GLN A 43 -16.62 21.47 -7.56
C GLN A 43 -15.41 21.30 -6.65
N PRO A 44 -14.53 22.31 -6.53
CA PRO A 44 -13.43 22.29 -5.56
C PRO A 44 -13.96 22.30 -4.12
N LEU A 45 -13.27 21.61 -3.21
CA LEU A 45 -13.57 21.67 -1.78
C LEU A 45 -13.10 23.01 -1.20
N VAL A 46 -13.77 23.48 -0.14
CA VAL A 46 -13.42 24.71 0.58
C VAL A 46 -12.07 24.60 1.29
N LEU A 47 -11.69 23.39 1.69
CA LEU A 47 -10.37 23.05 2.23
C LEU A 47 -9.73 21.97 1.35
N PRO A 48 -8.38 21.88 1.30
CA PRO A 48 -7.71 20.73 0.71
C PRO A 48 -8.18 19.43 1.38
N PRO A 49 -8.48 18.36 0.64
CA PRO A 49 -8.82 17.08 1.25
C PRO A 49 -7.61 16.55 2.05
N PRO A 50 -7.84 15.66 3.02
CA PRO A 50 -6.76 14.89 3.62
C PRO A 50 -5.95 14.16 2.54
N LEU A 51 -4.70 13.82 2.84
CA LEU A 51 -3.85 13.07 1.92
C LEU A 51 -3.80 11.59 2.28
N SER A 52 -3.61 10.74 1.27
CA SER A 52 -3.20 9.35 1.42
C SER A 52 -1.91 9.18 0.60
N HIS A 53 -0.78 8.91 1.27
CA HIS A 53 0.54 8.82 0.64
C HIS A 53 0.87 10.02 -0.26
N SER A 54 0.62 11.24 0.24
CA SER A 54 0.79 12.50 -0.49
C SER A 54 -0.17 12.76 -1.66
N TYR A 55 -1.16 11.90 -1.89
CA TYR A 55 -2.20 12.10 -2.90
C TYR A 55 -3.51 12.60 -2.27
N PRO A 56 -4.19 13.60 -2.88
CA PRO A 56 -5.47 14.12 -2.39
C PRO A 56 -6.56 13.04 -2.29
N TRP A 57 -7.09 12.85 -1.08
CA TRP A 57 -8.04 11.79 -0.76
C TRP A 57 -9.50 12.30 -0.79
N TYR A 58 -9.94 12.85 -1.92
CA TYR A 58 -11.28 13.45 -2.05
C TYR A 58 -12.42 12.54 -1.59
N ASP A 59 -12.36 11.26 -1.91
CA ASP A 59 -13.41 10.30 -1.56
C ASP A 59 -13.54 10.13 -0.04
N VAL A 60 -12.49 10.35 0.76
CA VAL A 60 -12.59 10.29 2.24
C VAL A 60 -13.48 11.40 2.80
N VAL A 61 -13.54 12.54 2.10
CA VAL A 61 -14.39 13.68 2.46
C VAL A 61 -15.80 13.51 1.89
N GLU A 62 -15.90 13.08 0.64
CA GLU A 62 -17.16 13.10 -0.11
C GLU A 62 -18.01 11.84 0.06
N SER A 63 -17.42 10.75 0.53
CA SER A 63 -18.07 9.47 0.71
C SER A 63 -18.36 9.16 2.18
N GLN A 64 -19.30 8.24 2.41
CA GLN A 64 -19.48 7.56 3.70
C GLN A 64 -19.04 6.09 3.63
N LYS A 65 -18.37 5.69 2.53
CA LYS A 65 -17.78 4.36 2.40
C LYS A 65 -16.71 4.15 3.46
N ILE A 66 -16.48 2.88 3.77
CA ILE A 66 -15.36 2.46 4.59
C ILE A 66 -14.14 2.38 3.70
N PHE A 67 -13.08 3.06 4.10
CA PHE A 67 -11.76 2.99 3.49
C PHE A 67 -10.85 2.12 4.36
N ALA A 68 -9.85 1.48 3.75
CA ALA A 68 -8.84 0.70 4.44
C ALA A 68 -7.48 1.40 4.29
N PRO A 69 -7.07 2.24 5.27
CA PRO A 69 -5.71 2.79 5.31
C PRO A 69 -4.66 1.66 5.29
N LEU A 70 -3.48 1.95 4.74
CA LEU A 70 -2.42 0.93 4.62
C LEU A 70 -1.81 0.58 5.99
N ASP A 71 -1.73 1.57 6.87
CA ASP A 71 -1.09 1.45 8.17
C ASP A 71 -2.09 1.61 9.33
N GLY A 72 -1.76 0.98 10.46
CA GLY A 72 -2.41 1.23 11.74
C GLY A 72 -2.02 2.58 12.34
N PRO A 73 -2.65 3.00 13.45
CA PRO A 73 -2.33 4.26 14.12
C PRO A 73 -0.88 4.23 14.59
N VAL A 74 -0.06 5.10 14.01
CA VAL A 74 1.24 5.45 14.57
C VAL A 74 1.04 6.73 15.37
N ALA A 75 1.44 6.72 16.65
CA ALA A 75 1.36 7.92 17.48
C ALA A 75 2.13 9.06 16.81
N TYR A 76 1.53 10.25 16.80
CA TYR A 76 2.24 11.44 16.36
C TYR A 76 3.29 11.82 17.42
N GLU A 77 4.57 11.78 17.03
CA GLU A 77 5.67 12.25 17.86
C GLU A 77 5.94 13.72 17.55
N LEU A 78 6.05 14.54 18.59
CA LEU A 78 6.42 15.95 18.46
C LEU A 78 7.83 16.06 17.87
N LEU A 79 8.03 16.98 16.94
CA LEU A 79 9.35 17.18 16.33
C LEU A 79 10.31 17.92 17.28
N THR A 80 9.76 18.68 18.22
CA THR A 80 10.49 19.44 19.24
C THR A 80 9.74 19.42 20.59
N GLU A 81 10.47 19.53 21.70
CA GLU A 81 9.88 19.55 23.05
C GLU A 81 8.98 20.78 23.32
N ASP A 82 9.18 21.85 22.56
CA ASP A 82 8.45 23.11 22.70
C ASP A 82 7.08 23.11 21.98
N GLU A 83 6.79 22.07 21.20
CA GLU A 83 5.49 21.95 20.53
C GLU A 83 4.38 21.62 21.53
N PRO A 84 3.19 22.23 21.37
CA PRO A 84 2.07 21.91 22.22
C PRO A 84 1.71 20.43 22.07
N LEU A 85 1.42 19.76 23.19
CA LEU A 85 0.97 18.38 23.18
C LEU A 85 -0.35 18.27 22.40
N VAL A 86 -0.33 17.54 21.29
CA VAL A 86 -1.50 17.25 20.47
C VAL A 86 -1.71 15.73 20.45
N ASP A 87 -2.91 15.26 20.83
CA ASP A 87 -3.28 13.86 20.61
C ASP A 87 -3.59 13.68 19.13
N ALA A 88 -2.68 13.03 18.41
CA ALA A 88 -2.77 12.80 16.98
C ALA A 88 -2.18 11.44 16.60
N VAL A 89 -2.62 10.93 15.44
CA VAL A 89 -2.13 9.70 14.82
C VAL A 89 -1.82 9.92 13.36
N TRP A 90 -0.83 9.20 12.83
CA TRP A 90 -0.59 9.13 11.41
C TRP A 90 -1.57 8.14 10.76
N ILE A 91 -2.24 8.57 9.70
CA ILE A 91 -3.06 7.73 8.82
C ILE A 91 -2.64 8.04 7.38
N ASP A 92 -2.16 7.03 6.66
CA ASP A 92 -1.58 7.13 5.30
C ASP A 92 -0.61 8.31 5.14
N GLN A 93 0.37 8.41 6.07
CA GLN A 93 1.42 9.44 6.09
C GLN A 93 0.92 10.88 6.28
N THR A 94 -0.30 11.06 6.80
CA THR A 94 -0.84 12.37 7.12
C THR A 94 -1.26 12.41 8.60
N PRO A 95 -0.99 13.49 9.36
CA PRO A 95 -1.37 13.54 10.76
C PRO A 95 -2.86 13.86 10.90
N TRP A 96 -3.54 13.13 11.78
CA TRP A 96 -4.95 13.32 12.11
C TRP A 96 -5.09 13.57 13.61
N LEU A 97 -5.87 14.57 13.98
CA LEU A 97 -6.21 14.87 15.36
C LEU A 97 -7.13 13.77 15.91
N VAL A 98 -6.80 13.24 17.08
CA VAL A 98 -7.69 12.35 17.84
C VAL A 98 -8.68 13.22 18.59
N VAL A 99 -9.92 13.22 18.14
CA VAL A 99 -11.02 14.00 18.73
C VAL A 99 -11.57 13.28 19.96
N GLU A 100 -11.64 11.94 19.90
CA GLU A 100 -12.13 11.10 20.98
C GLU A 100 -11.52 9.71 20.87
N ARG A 101 -11.00 9.16 21.97
CA ARG A 101 -10.49 7.78 22.02
C ARG A 101 -11.52 6.89 22.71
N LEU A 102 -12.16 6.00 21.95
CA LEU A 102 -13.17 5.09 22.49
C LEU A 102 -12.51 3.88 23.19
N ASN A 103 -11.45 3.34 22.58
CA ASN A 103 -10.59 2.31 23.15
C ASN A 103 -9.25 2.23 22.37
N ASN A 104 -8.41 1.23 22.65
CA ASN A 104 -7.12 1.06 21.97
C ASN A 104 -7.24 0.70 20.48
N SER A 105 -8.40 0.21 20.06
CA SER A 105 -8.70 -0.28 18.72
C SER A 105 -9.72 0.58 18.01
N GLU A 106 -10.12 1.73 18.58
CA GLU A 106 -11.16 2.58 18.01
C GLU A 106 -11.09 4.02 18.53
N MET A 107 -11.16 4.96 17.60
CA MET A 107 -11.09 6.39 17.86
C MET A 107 -11.91 7.19 16.84
N ILE A 108 -12.27 8.41 17.22
CA ILE A 108 -12.81 9.43 16.35
C ILE A 108 -11.68 10.40 16.03
N VAL A 109 -11.42 10.60 14.74
CA VAL A 109 -10.35 11.46 14.24
C VAL A 109 -10.90 12.56 13.36
N SER A 110 -10.10 13.61 13.17
CA SER A 110 -10.37 14.68 12.22
C SER A 110 -9.08 15.32 11.73
N GLN A 111 -9.20 16.21 10.74
CA GLN A 111 -8.10 17.00 10.19
C GLN A 111 -8.26 18.47 10.60
N PRO A 112 -7.17 19.23 10.78
CA PRO A 112 -7.23 20.67 11.01
C PRO A 112 -8.11 21.38 9.97
N GLY A 113 -8.94 22.34 10.42
CA GLY A 113 -9.93 23.04 9.61
C GLY A 113 -11.18 22.23 9.28
N TRP A 114 -11.03 20.94 8.94
CA TRP A 114 -12.18 20.05 8.69
C TRP A 114 -13.00 19.80 9.96
N LEU A 115 -12.35 19.74 11.13
CA LEU A 115 -13.04 19.64 12.42
C LEU A 115 -13.97 20.83 12.67
N ASP A 116 -13.55 22.04 12.31
CA ASP A 116 -14.34 23.27 12.48
C ASP A 116 -15.57 23.28 11.55
N LEU A 117 -15.49 22.58 10.42
CA LEU A 117 -16.60 22.30 9.52
C LEU A 117 -17.46 21.11 9.97
N GLY A 118 -17.23 20.59 11.18
CA GLY A 118 -18.01 19.49 11.77
C GLY A 118 -17.65 18.10 11.25
N PHE A 119 -16.53 17.94 10.53
CA PHE A 119 -16.13 16.63 10.05
C PHE A 119 -15.51 15.77 11.14
N ARG A 120 -15.97 14.53 11.20
CA ARG A 120 -15.47 13.49 12.08
C ARG A 120 -15.44 12.18 11.33
N TRP A 121 -14.37 11.43 11.52
CA TRP A 121 -14.20 10.11 10.98
C TRP A 121 -14.02 9.11 12.10
N ARG A 122 -14.69 7.97 11.98
CA ARG A 122 -14.43 6.81 12.82
C ARG A 122 -13.22 6.09 12.24
N TYR A 123 -12.23 5.82 13.08
CA TYR A 123 -11.04 5.04 12.74
C TYR A 123 -10.93 3.86 13.71
N TRP A 124 -10.98 2.63 13.20
CA TRP A 124 -11.05 1.44 14.05
C TRP A 124 -10.38 0.23 13.44
N HIS A 125 -9.92 -0.66 14.30
CA HIS A 125 -9.34 -1.95 13.93
C HIS A 125 -10.41 -2.80 13.26
N LYS A 126 -10.13 -3.22 12.03
CA LYS A 126 -11.07 -3.99 11.21
C LYS A 126 -10.29 -5.00 10.36
N PRO A 127 -9.96 -6.17 10.94
CA PRO A 127 -9.42 -7.27 10.17
C PRO A 127 -10.34 -7.60 8.98
N THR A 128 -9.75 -7.72 7.79
CA THR A 128 -10.50 -7.99 6.57
C THR A 128 -10.11 -9.35 6.03
N ARG A 129 -11.09 -10.18 5.70
CA ARG A 129 -10.81 -11.53 5.19
C ARG A 129 -9.97 -11.43 3.91
N ALA A 130 -8.96 -12.29 3.77
CA ALA A 130 -7.94 -12.17 2.73
C ALA A 130 -8.46 -12.29 1.29
N ASP A 131 -9.64 -12.88 1.08
CA ASP A 131 -10.35 -12.92 -0.20
C ASP A 131 -11.10 -11.61 -0.54
N GLN A 132 -11.34 -10.76 0.46
CA GLN A 132 -12.02 -9.47 0.35
C GLN A 132 -11.05 -8.28 0.44
N SER A 133 -9.84 -8.51 0.93
CA SER A 133 -8.78 -7.49 1.02
C SER A 133 -8.13 -7.24 -0.34
N GLU A 134 -7.59 -6.05 -0.58
CA GLU A 134 -6.68 -5.81 -1.70
C GLU A 134 -5.27 -6.32 -1.39
N ALA A 135 -4.87 -6.26 -0.12
CA ALA A 135 -3.63 -6.86 0.36
C ALA A 135 -3.77 -8.40 0.40
N CYS A 136 -2.74 -9.10 -0.09
CA CYS A 136 -2.73 -10.56 -0.09
C CYS A 136 -1.32 -11.13 -0.08
N MET A 137 -1.21 -12.37 0.42
CA MET A 137 -0.05 -13.20 0.14
C MET A 137 -0.25 -13.94 -1.19
N ILE A 138 0.85 -14.14 -1.92
CA ILE A 138 0.86 -14.81 -3.22
C ILE A 138 1.21 -16.28 -3.04
N ALA A 139 0.48 -17.15 -3.72
CA ALA A 139 0.75 -18.59 -3.75
C ALA A 139 1.82 -18.90 -4.80
N HIS A 140 2.98 -19.43 -4.38
CA HIS A 140 4.05 -19.88 -5.27
C HIS A 140 4.02 -21.39 -5.50
N TYR A 141 3.45 -22.15 -4.55
CA TYR A 141 3.30 -23.60 -4.69
C TYR A 141 2.41 -24.02 -5.86
N ASP A 142 1.46 -23.17 -6.28
CA ASP A 142 0.59 -23.37 -7.43
C ASP A 142 0.18 -22.02 -8.05
N ARG A 143 0.66 -21.79 -9.29
CA ARG A 143 0.40 -20.54 -10.02
C ARG A 143 -1.09 -20.30 -10.34
N SER A 144 -1.92 -21.35 -10.34
CA SER A 144 -3.35 -21.24 -10.61
C SER A 144 -4.15 -20.69 -9.42
N VAL A 145 -3.62 -20.82 -8.20
CA VAL A 145 -4.26 -20.32 -6.97
C VAL A 145 -4.16 -18.80 -6.88
N GLY A 146 -2.99 -18.26 -7.23
CA GLY A 146 -2.73 -16.81 -7.28
C GLY A 146 -2.63 -16.12 -5.91
N ARG A 147 -3.63 -16.31 -5.03
CA ARG A 147 -3.73 -15.66 -3.72
C ARG A 147 -3.99 -16.67 -2.61
N ILE A 148 -3.30 -16.51 -1.49
CA ILE A 148 -3.50 -17.31 -0.28
C ILE A 148 -4.58 -16.64 0.57
N THR A 149 -5.69 -17.34 0.78
CA THR A 149 -6.85 -16.83 1.54
C THR A 149 -7.21 -17.68 2.75
N THR A 150 -6.62 -18.88 2.88
CA THR A 150 -6.92 -19.83 3.95
C THR A 150 -5.65 -20.33 4.64
N SER A 151 -5.81 -20.79 5.88
CA SER A 151 -4.75 -21.42 6.67
C SER A 151 -4.13 -22.62 5.94
N ALA A 152 -4.95 -23.44 5.27
CA ALA A 152 -4.48 -24.62 4.56
C ALA A 152 -3.61 -24.26 3.33
N GLN A 153 -3.95 -23.19 2.63
CA GLN A 153 -3.11 -22.68 1.53
C GLN A 153 -1.80 -22.09 2.06
N LEU A 154 -1.83 -21.44 3.22
CA LEU A 154 -0.60 -20.95 3.87
C LEU A 154 0.31 -22.10 4.30
N ASP A 155 -0.23 -23.23 4.77
CA ASP A 155 0.56 -24.43 5.06
C ASP A 155 1.18 -25.05 3.80
N LEU A 156 0.51 -24.99 2.64
CA LEU A 156 1.08 -25.41 1.36
C LEU A 156 2.23 -24.49 0.94
N GLU A 157 2.03 -23.17 1.05
CA GLU A 157 3.06 -22.19 0.74
C GLU A 157 4.29 -22.33 1.64
N CYS A 158 4.09 -22.49 2.95
CA CYS A 158 5.20 -22.61 3.90
C CYS A 158 6.02 -23.89 3.66
N ARG A 159 5.36 -25.00 3.31
CA ARG A 159 6.04 -26.23 2.89
C ARG A 159 6.81 -26.03 1.60
N TYR A 160 6.19 -25.42 0.60
CA TYR A 160 6.84 -25.11 -0.67
C TYR A 160 8.12 -24.27 -0.47
N GLN A 161 8.05 -23.19 0.31
CA GLN A 161 9.21 -22.34 0.60
C GLN A 161 10.31 -23.07 1.37
N ALA A 162 9.95 -23.99 2.28
CA ALA A 162 10.92 -24.80 3.00
C ALA A 162 11.63 -25.81 2.08
N GLU A 163 10.91 -26.42 1.14
CA GLU A 163 11.51 -27.31 0.13
C GLU A 163 12.40 -26.52 -0.85
N GLN A 164 11.99 -25.32 -1.27
CA GLN A 164 12.84 -24.45 -2.08
C GLN A 164 14.12 -24.06 -1.32
N TRP A 165 14.02 -23.75 -0.03
CA TRP A 165 15.19 -23.50 0.81
C TRP A 165 16.16 -24.70 0.83
N LYS A 166 15.66 -25.93 1.01
CA LYS A 166 16.47 -27.16 0.93
C LYS A 166 17.11 -27.33 -0.45
N ALA A 167 16.34 -27.21 -1.53
CA ALA A 167 16.85 -27.34 -2.89
C ALA A 167 17.94 -26.30 -3.21
N HIS A 168 17.78 -25.06 -2.75
CA HIS A 168 18.78 -24.02 -2.93
C HIS A 168 20.09 -24.35 -2.18
N LEU A 169 20.03 -24.95 -0.99
CA LEU A 169 21.21 -25.42 -0.27
C LEU A 169 21.91 -26.57 -0.98
N GLU A 170 21.16 -27.52 -1.56
CA GLU A 170 21.69 -28.60 -2.40
C GLU A 170 22.44 -28.05 -3.63
N ILE A 171 21.83 -27.08 -4.31
CA ILE A 171 22.45 -26.38 -5.46
C ILE A 171 23.71 -25.65 -5.01
N ALA A 172 23.67 -24.91 -3.90
CA ALA A 172 24.81 -24.16 -3.39
C ALA A 172 25.99 -25.08 -3.04
N ALA A 173 25.72 -26.24 -2.43
CA ALA A 173 26.71 -27.24 -2.04
C ALA A 173 27.27 -28.06 -3.22
N SER A 174 26.59 -28.06 -4.37
CA SER A 174 27.04 -28.80 -5.56
C SER A 174 28.37 -28.28 -6.12
N SER A 175 29.06 -29.11 -6.89
CA SER A 175 30.29 -28.75 -7.61
C SER A 175 30.03 -28.07 -8.97
N PHE A 176 28.78 -27.68 -9.26
CA PHE A 176 28.43 -27.02 -10.52
C PHE A 176 29.04 -25.63 -10.64
N SER A 177 29.18 -25.14 -11.88
CA SER A 177 29.57 -23.75 -12.14
C SER A 177 28.49 -22.80 -11.61
N ASN A 178 28.87 -21.56 -11.32
CA ASN A 178 27.93 -20.55 -10.83
C ASN A 178 26.74 -20.32 -11.78
N GLU A 179 26.97 -20.39 -13.09
CA GLU A 179 25.90 -20.22 -14.08
C GLU A 179 24.87 -21.35 -14.01
N VAL A 180 25.34 -22.60 -13.87
CA VAL A 180 24.46 -23.76 -13.71
C VAL A 180 23.70 -23.69 -12.39
N LYS A 181 24.36 -23.24 -11.31
CA LYS A 181 23.69 -23.01 -10.02
C LYS A 181 22.60 -21.94 -10.14
N LEU A 182 22.86 -20.85 -10.85
CA LEU A 182 21.91 -19.75 -11.03
C LEU A 182 20.66 -20.21 -11.80
N MET A 183 20.83 -20.99 -12.87
CA MET A 183 19.71 -21.62 -13.59
C MET A 183 18.96 -22.64 -12.73
N GLY A 184 19.64 -23.31 -11.80
CA GLY A 184 19.00 -24.21 -10.84
C GLY A 184 18.12 -23.48 -9.82
N ILE A 185 18.54 -22.29 -9.36
CA ILE A 185 17.80 -21.43 -8.43
C ILE A 185 16.58 -20.78 -9.10
N ASP A 186 16.68 -20.45 -10.39
CA ASP A 186 15.57 -19.87 -11.16
C ASP A 186 15.52 -20.49 -12.57
N PRO A 187 14.78 -21.60 -12.75
CA PRO A 187 14.69 -22.30 -14.04
C PRO A 187 14.04 -21.48 -15.15
N ASP A 188 13.26 -20.46 -14.79
CA ASP A 188 12.62 -19.54 -15.72
C ASP A 188 13.53 -18.37 -16.10
N LEU A 189 14.77 -18.33 -15.60
CA LEU A 189 15.75 -17.31 -15.92
C LEU A 189 16.11 -17.38 -17.40
N LYS A 190 15.49 -16.49 -18.19
CA LYS A 190 15.85 -16.30 -19.60
C LYS A 190 17.14 -15.50 -19.68
N ASP A 191 17.98 -15.85 -20.64
CA ASP A 191 19.21 -15.13 -21.03
C ASP A 191 18.99 -13.70 -21.58
N SER A 192 17.81 -13.08 -21.41
CA SER A 192 17.51 -11.76 -21.95
C SER A 192 18.04 -10.61 -21.07
N GLU A 193 19.35 -10.60 -20.81
CA GLU A 193 20.10 -9.56 -20.09
C GLU A 193 19.95 -8.15 -20.70
N ASN A 194 19.48 -8.07 -21.95
CA ASN A 194 19.29 -6.82 -22.68
C ASN A 194 18.08 -5.99 -22.21
N THR A 195 17.19 -6.54 -21.38
CA THR A 195 16.05 -5.80 -20.82
C THR A 195 16.28 -5.46 -19.36
N LEU A 196 15.78 -4.31 -18.90
CA LEU A 196 15.79 -3.95 -17.46
C LEU A 196 15.17 -5.07 -16.61
N ARG A 197 14.04 -5.63 -17.07
CA ARG A 197 13.35 -6.74 -16.40
C ARG A 197 14.21 -8.00 -16.31
N GLY A 198 14.92 -8.37 -17.39
CA GLY A 198 15.84 -9.50 -17.40
C GLY A 198 16.99 -9.32 -16.40
N ARG A 199 17.61 -8.14 -16.36
CA ARG A 199 18.65 -7.81 -15.37
C ARG A 199 18.13 -7.87 -13.93
N MET A 200 16.92 -7.38 -13.67
CA MET A 200 16.31 -7.45 -12.34
C MET A 200 16.03 -8.91 -11.92
N ASN A 201 15.51 -9.74 -12.82
CA ASN A 201 15.28 -11.16 -12.54
C ASN A 201 16.60 -11.89 -12.24
N ARG A 202 17.64 -11.64 -13.04
CA ARG A 202 18.98 -12.22 -12.83
C ARG A 202 19.59 -11.78 -11.50
N ALA A 203 19.48 -10.50 -11.15
CA ALA A 203 19.92 -10.01 -9.86
C ALA A 203 19.16 -10.67 -8.69
N ALA A 204 17.84 -10.86 -8.82
CA ALA A 204 17.03 -11.55 -7.81
C ALA A 204 17.45 -13.03 -7.65
N ALA A 205 17.69 -13.75 -8.75
CA ALA A 205 18.21 -15.11 -8.73
C ALA A 205 19.60 -15.17 -8.06
N GLN A 206 20.48 -14.21 -8.37
CA GLN A 206 21.81 -14.12 -7.75
C GLN A 206 21.71 -13.88 -6.24
N MET A 207 20.83 -12.99 -5.79
CA MET A 207 20.59 -12.75 -4.37
C MET A 207 20.12 -14.02 -3.63
N ARG A 208 19.29 -14.85 -4.26
CA ARG A 208 18.86 -16.15 -3.70
C ARG A 208 20.03 -17.13 -3.63
N LEU A 209 20.84 -17.23 -4.69
CA LEU A 209 22.05 -18.07 -4.70
C LEU A 209 23.04 -17.65 -3.62
N ASP A 210 23.34 -16.36 -3.52
CA ASP A 210 24.27 -15.83 -2.52
C ASP A 210 23.79 -16.09 -1.09
N ARG A 211 22.47 -16.00 -0.85
CA ARG A 211 21.87 -16.37 0.44
C ARG A 211 22.09 -17.86 0.72
N ALA A 212 21.81 -18.74 -0.24
CA ALA A 212 22.00 -20.17 -0.07
C ALA A 212 23.47 -20.55 0.19
N VAL A 213 24.43 -19.87 -0.48
CA VAL A 213 25.86 -20.06 -0.23
C VAL A 213 26.24 -19.65 1.19
N ARG A 214 25.77 -18.48 1.67
CA ARG A 214 26.00 -18.03 3.05
C ARG A 214 25.40 -18.98 4.08
N ASP A 215 24.19 -19.46 3.84
CA ASP A 215 23.52 -20.41 4.72
C ASP A 215 24.28 -21.74 4.76
N ALA A 216 24.75 -22.25 3.62
CA ALA A 216 25.57 -23.46 3.55
C ALA A 216 26.91 -23.31 4.28
N GLN A 217 27.58 -22.16 4.16
CA GLN A 217 28.79 -21.83 4.93
C GLN A 217 28.51 -21.81 6.43
N THR A 218 27.44 -21.14 6.87
CA THR A 218 27.03 -21.10 8.27
C THR A 218 26.75 -22.50 8.82
N ARG A 219 26.17 -23.39 8.01
CA ARG A 219 25.95 -24.79 8.40
C ARG A 219 27.28 -25.53 8.57
N ALA A 220 28.21 -25.38 7.62
CA ALA A 220 29.53 -26.00 7.71
C ALA A 220 30.32 -25.54 8.95
N GLU A 221 30.29 -24.24 9.26
CA GLU A 221 30.91 -23.67 10.47
C GLU A 221 30.32 -24.24 11.77
N LYS A 222 29.03 -24.58 11.78
CA LYS A 222 28.34 -25.22 12.90
C LYS A 222 28.49 -26.75 12.93
N GLY A 223 29.24 -27.33 11.99
CA GLY A 223 29.38 -28.78 11.86
C GLY A 223 28.09 -29.50 11.45
N LEU A 224 27.14 -28.79 10.84
CA LEU A 224 25.87 -29.34 10.37
C LEU A 224 26.01 -29.86 8.93
N PRO A 225 25.23 -30.88 8.53
CA PRO A 225 25.19 -31.34 7.13
C PRO A 225 24.82 -30.20 6.18
N SER A 226 25.44 -30.16 4.99
CA SER A 226 25.19 -29.13 3.98
C SER A 226 23.72 -29.08 3.54
N VAL A 227 23.08 -30.24 3.44
CA VAL A 227 21.65 -30.39 3.14
C VAL A 227 20.88 -30.59 4.44
N PRO A 228 19.79 -29.82 4.69
CA PRO A 228 18.98 -29.99 5.88
C PRO A 228 18.18 -31.29 5.86
N SER A 229 18.01 -31.88 7.04
CA SER A 229 17.12 -33.02 7.27
C SER A 229 15.64 -32.63 7.11
N ASP A 230 14.77 -33.61 6.87
CA ASP A 230 13.33 -33.37 6.74
C ASP A 230 12.73 -32.76 8.01
N ALA A 231 13.29 -33.06 9.19
CA ALA A 231 12.90 -32.44 10.44
C ALA A 231 13.25 -30.93 10.47
N GLU A 232 14.42 -30.54 9.95
CA GLU A 232 14.82 -29.13 9.82
C GLU A 232 13.95 -28.39 8.79
N VAL A 233 13.60 -29.03 7.68
CA VAL A 233 12.68 -28.46 6.67
C VAL A 233 11.30 -28.20 7.28
N LYS A 234 10.76 -29.17 8.03
CA LYS A 234 9.48 -28.99 8.73
C LYS A 234 9.54 -27.86 9.76
N ALA A 235 10.63 -27.78 10.52
CA ALA A 235 10.84 -26.69 11.48
C ALA A 235 10.97 -25.33 10.76
N TYR A 236 11.62 -25.28 9.60
CA TYR A 236 11.68 -24.08 8.77
C TYR A 236 10.29 -23.62 8.34
N ALA A 237 9.46 -24.53 7.80
CA ALA A 237 8.09 -24.21 7.40
C ALA A 237 7.27 -23.62 8.56
N GLN A 238 7.39 -24.17 9.77
CA GLN A 238 6.70 -23.68 10.96
C GLN A 238 7.17 -22.27 11.38
N ARG A 239 8.49 -22.01 11.38
CA ARG A 239 9.02 -20.67 11.66
C ARG A 239 8.59 -19.66 10.62
N TYR A 240 8.64 -20.04 9.34
CA TYR A 240 8.24 -19.17 8.24
C TYR A 240 6.75 -18.80 8.33
N ARG A 241 5.90 -19.79 8.62
CA ARG A 241 4.48 -19.58 8.90
C ARG A 241 4.26 -18.59 10.05
N THR A 242 4.96 -18.77 11.16
CA THR A 242 4.86 -17.88 12.32
C THR A 242 5.24 -16.45 11.93
N SER A 243 6.35 -16.28 11.23
CA SER A 243 6.82 -14.97 10.76
C SER A 243 5.85 -14.29 9.78
N LEU A 244 5.10 -15.04 8.97
CA LEU A 244 4.09 -14.47 8.07
C LEU A 244 2.82 -14.00 8.81
N LEU A 245 2.51 -14.63 9.94
CA LEU A 245 1.37 -14.25 10.78
C LEU A 245 1.73 -13.16 11.80
N GLU A 246 3.01 -12.98 12.14
CA GLU A 246 3.48 -11.91 13.02
C GLU A 246 3.24 -10.53 12.38
N GLY A 247 2.12 -9.90 12.76
CA GLY A 247 1.87 -8.47 12.59
C GLY A 247 0.99 -8.06 11.40
N SER A 248 0.74 -8.93 10.43
CA SER A 248 -0.05 -8.56 9.23
C SER A 248 -1.21 -9.49 8.91
N PHE A 249 -1.24 -10.69 9.50
CA PHE A 249 -2.29 -11.66 9.21
C PHE A 249 -2.72 -12.40 10.47
N GLN A 250 -4.00 -12.72 10.54
CA GLN A 250 -4.62 -13.47 11.62
C GLN A 250 -5.39 -14.66 11.04
N GLU A 251 -5.51 -15.71 11.85
CA GLU A 251 -6.26 -16.91 11.48
C GLU A 251 -7.52 -17.03 12.31
N LEU A 252 -8.65 -17.21 11.63
CA LEU A 252 -9.95 -17.39 12.26
C LEU A 252 -10.78 -18.35 11.40
N ASP A 253 -11.28 -19.43 12.01
CA ASP A 253 -12.14 -20.43 11.37
C ASP A 253 -11.58 -20.98 10.04
N GLY A 254 -10.26 -21.16 9.96
CA GLY A 254 -9.55 -21.66 8.77
C GLY A 254 -9.31 -20.62 7.68
N TRP A 255 -9.81 -19.40 7.84
CA TRP A 255 -9.56 -18.27 6.96
C TRP A 255 -8.41 -17.40 7.44
N LEU A 256 -7.73 -16.77 6.49
CA LEU A 256 -6.80 -15.69 6.77
C LEU A 256 -7.54 -14.36 6.75
N TYR A 257 -7.20 -13.52 7.72
CA TYR A 257 -7.62 -12.13 7.81
C TYR A 257 -6.37 -11.26 7.72
N VAL A 258 -6.39 -10.26 6.85
CA VAL A 258 -5.38 -9.21 6.85
C VAL A 258 -5.66 -8.31 8.04
N ASP A 259 -4.67 -8.17 8.90
CA ASP A 259 -4.72 -7.22 9.99
C ASP A 259 -4.75 -5.80 9.41
N GLY A 260 -5.66 -4.96 9.89
CA GLY A 260 -5.89 -3.69 9.23
C GLY A 260 -6.86 -2.80 9.98
N TRP A 261 -6.96 -1.58 9.48
CA TRP A 261 -7.81 -0.54 10.05
C TRP A 261 -8.81 -0.03 9.01
N ALA A 262 -9.86 0.58 9.51
CA ALA A 262 -10.94 1.14 8.72
C ALA A 262 -11.15 2.60 9.08
N LEU A 263 -11.36 3.43 8.06
CA LEU A 263 -11.66 4.85 8.19
C LEU A 263 -13.01 5.13 7.53
N GLN A 264 -13.91 5.81 8.22
CA GLN A 264 -15.23 6.17 7.68
C GLN A 264 -15.66 7.54 8.18
N ARG A 265 -16.10 8.40 7.26
CA ARG A 265 -16.74 9.67 7.63
C ARG A 265 -18.07 9.39 8.34
N ILE A 266 -18.20 9.86 9.57
CA ILE A 266 -19.44 9.75 10.37
C ILE A 266 -20.18 11.08 10.50
N SER A 267 -19.48 12.20 10.29
CA SER A 267 -20.06 13.54 10.26
C SER A 267 -19.30 14.43 9.27
N PRO A 268 -19.95 15.39 8.60
CA PRO A 268 -21.41 15.49 8.47
C PRO A 268 -21.98 14.32 7.65
N GLU A 269 -23.28 14.04 7.76
CA GLU A 269 -23.89 12.94 6.98
C GLU A 269 -23.89 13.28 5.47
N LYS A 270 -24.26 14.51 5.14
CA LYS A 270 -24.33 15.03 3.77
C LYS A 270 -23.49 16.28 3.64
N LEU A 271 -22.94 16.49 2.45
CA LEU A 271 -22.22 17.72 2.12
C LEU A 271 -23.21 18.73 1.54
N GLY A 272 -23.28 19.91 2.15
CA GLY A 272 -23.91 21.09 1.60
C GLY A 272 -22.94 22.03 0.86
N PRO A 273 -23.45 23.10 0.24
CA PRO A 273 -22.67 24.10 -0.51
C PRO A 273 -21.52 24.73 0.29
N GLU A 274 -21.64 24.82 1.61
CA GLU A 274 -20.61 25.33 2.53
C GLU A 274 -19.28 24.55 2.50
N HIS A 275 -19.29 23.32 2.00
CA HIS A 275 -18.10 22.47 1.88
C HIS A 275 -17.35 22.65 0.56
N TYR A 276 -17.89 23.44 -0.35
CA TYR A 276 -17.38 23.64 -1.70
C TYR A 276 -17.13 25.12 -1.96
N LEU A 277 -16.09 25.46 -2.75
CA LEU A 277 -15.95 26.85 -3.19
C LEU A 277 -17.05 27.17 -4.22
N PRO A 278 -17.61 28.39 -4.19
CA PRO A 278 -18.64 28.80 -5.12
C PRO A 278 -18.13 28.80 -6.58
N GLY A 279 -19.06 28.63 -7.51
CA GLY A 279 -18.80 28.56 -8.95
C GLY A 279 -19.22 27.22 -9.56
N ALA A 280 -19.72 27.26 -10.79
CA ALA A 280 -20.07 26.05 -11.53
C ALA A 280 -18.80 25.25 -11.85
N PRO A 281 -18.86 23.91 -11.88
CA PRO A 281 -17.82 23.16 -12.56
C PRO A 281 -17.84 23.61 -14.02
N ALA A 282 -16.72 24.16 -14.50
CA ALA A 282 -16.59 24.58 -15.88
C ALA A 282 -16.76 23.33 -16.76
N SER A 283 -17.99 23.09 -17.20
CA SER A 283 -18.32 21.97 -18.07
C SER A 283 -17.65 22.29 -19.41
N GLN A 284 -16.79 21.39 -19.92
CA GLN A 284 -16.48 21.46 -21.34
C GLN A 284 -17.79 21.23 -22.10
N PRO A 285 -18.13 22.00 -23.15
CA PRO A 285 -19.18 21.59 -24.06
C PRO A 285 -18.83 20.19 -24.55
N GLN A 286 -19.74 19.23 -24.34
CA GLN A 286 -19.65 17.93 -24.99
C GLN A 286 -19.56 18.18 -26.48
N VAL A 287 -18.41 17.89 -27.09
CA VAL A 287 -18.38 17.69 -28.53
C VAL A 287 -19.05 16.34 -28.74
N SER A 288 -20.32 16.40 -29.14
CA SER A 288 -21.03 15.26 -29.72
C SER A 288 -20.16 14.73 -30.87
N LEU A 289 -19.57 13.56 -30.68
CA LEU A 289 -19.12 12.75 -31.79
C LEU A 289 -20.38 12.05 -32.33
N GLU A 290 -21.18 12.80 -33.07
CA GLU A 290 -21.96 12.22 -34.16
C GLU A 290 -21.04 12.20 -35.38
N ASP A 291 -20.61 10.99 -35.74
CA ASP A 291 -20.56 10.46 -37.11
C ASP A 291 -20.35 8.93 -37.04
#